data_AF-A0A3M1FNY4-F1
#
_entry.id   AF-A0A3M1FNY4-F1
#
_cell.length_a   1.000
_cell.length_b   1.000
_cell.length_c   1.000
_cell.angle_alpha   90.00
_cell.angle_beta   90.00
_cell.angle_gamma   90.00
#
_symmetry.space_group_name_H-M   'P 1'
#
loop_
_entity.id
_entity.type
_entity.pdbx_description
1 polymer ?
#
loop_
_entity_poly.entity_id
_entity_poly.type
_entity_poly.pdbx_seq_one_letter_code
_entity_poly.pdbx_strand_id
1 'polypeptide(L)'
;MRKDKTQYLLTAQFKKELKKHHIFPKKSLGQHFLIDAQKVQQIIRFANFPKGALVLEIGSGLGILTKELASKVEVIAVETDHQLA
;
A
#
# COMPACT_ATOMS: atom_id res chain seq x y z
N MET A 1 -3.49 23.52 -1.33
CA MET A 1 -4.39 22.49 -1.92
C MET A 1 -5.29 21.95 -0.81
N ARG A 2 -6.59 22.28 -0.80
CA ARG A 2 -7.52 21.82 0.25
C ARG A 2 -7.77 20.32 0.03
N LYS A 3 -7.50 19.49 1.06
CA LYS A 3 -7.91 18.08 1.05
C LYS A 3 -9.44 18.02 1.04
N ASP A 4 -10.02 17.25 0.13
CA ASP A 4 -11.45 16.99 0.08
C ASP A 4 -11.91 16.31 1.40
N LYS A 5 -13.10 16.66 1.90
CA LYS A 5 -13.69 16.14 3.14
C LYS A 5 -13.74 14.60 3.14
N THR A 6 -13.96 14.01 1.97
CA THR A 6 -13.93 12.55 1.75
C THR A 6 -12.58 11.93 2.10
N GLN A 7 -11.48 12.54 1.62
CA GLN A 7 -10.12 12.03 1.87
C GLN A 7 -9.73 12.14 3.35
N TYR A 8 -10.22 13.17 4.05
CA TYR A 8 -10.04 13.31 5.49
C TYR A 8 -10.72 12.16 6.26
N LEU A 9 -11.98 11.87 5.93
CA LEU A 9 -12.74 10.79 6.57
C LEU A 9 -12.10 9.42 6.33
N LEU A 10 -11.68 9.14 5.10
CA LEU A 10 -10.95 7.90 4.76
C LEU A 10 -9.66 7.76 5.58
N THR A 11 -8.88 8.85 5.68
CA THR A 11 -7.64 8.86 6.48
C THR A 11 -7.93 8.59 7.96
N ALA A 12 -9.00 9.17 8.51
CA ALA A 12 -9.38 8.98 9.90
C ALA A 12 -9.82 7.54 10.18
N GLN A 13 -10.63 6.95 9.28
CA GLN A 13 -11.05 5.55 9.36
C GLN A 13 -9.85 4.60 9.26
N PHE A 14 -8.93 4.85 8.33
CA PHE A 14 -7.73 4.05 8.17
C PHE A 14 -6.86 4.06 9.44
N LYS A 15 -6.63 5.24 10.02
CA LYS A 15 -5.91 5.36 11.31
C LYS A 15 -6.61 4.61 12.44
N LYS A 16 -7.94 4.63 12.48
CA LYS A 16 -8.72 3.88 13.48
C LYS A 16 -8.52 2.38 13.32
N GLU A 17 -8.51 1.88 12.09
CA GLU A 17 -8.30 0.46 11.82
C GLU A 17 -6.88 0.02 12.21
N LEU A 18 -5.85 0.81 11.85
CA LEU A 18 -4.47 0.52 12.29
C LEU A 18 -4.35 0.44 13.82
N LYS A 19 -4.99 1.39 14.53
CA LYS A 19 -4.99 1.40 16.00
C LYS A 19 -5.66 0.16 16.59
N LYS A 20 -6.75 -0.32 15.98
CA LYS A 20 -7.46 -1.54 16.40
C LYS A 20 -6.57 -2.78 16.32
N HIS A 21 -5.70 -2.86 15.31
CA HIS A 21 -4.74 -3.95 15.12
C HIS A 21 -3.39 -3.70 15.79
N HIS A 22 -3.25 -2.65 16.61
CA HIS A 22 -1.99 -2.26 17.26
C HIS A 22 -0.83 -2.03 16.26
N ILE A 23 -1.16 -1.57 15.06
CA ILE A 23 -0.19 -1.23 14.03
C ILE A 23 0.11 0.26 14.11
N PHE A 24 1.38 0.59 14.27
CA PHE A 24 1.87 1.97 14.28
C PHE A 24 3.00 2.10 13.27
N PRO A 25 2.93 3.07 12.31
CA PRO A 25 4.01 3.28 11.36
C PRO A 25 5.34 3.54 12.08
N LYS A 26 6.35 2.73 11.77
CA LYS A 26 7.70 2.83 12.33
C LYS A 26 8.53 3.81 11.51
N LYS A 27 8.84 4.97 12.09
CA LYS A 27 9.70 5.99 11.45
C LYS A 27 11.09 5.47 11.12
N SER A 28 11.65 4.59 11.97
CA SER A 28 12.95 3.95 11.75
C SER A 28 13.00 3.08 10.49
N LEU A 29 11.85 2.54 10.06
CA LEU A 29 11.69 1.77 8.83
C LEU A 29 11.19 2.62 7.65
N GLY A 30 11.03 3.94 7.83
CA GLY A 30 10.51 4.82 6.78
C GLY A 30 9.07 4.53 6.35
N GLN A 31 8.25 3.89 7.19
CA GLN A 31 6.90 3.46 6.81
C GLN A 31 5.94 4.63 6.54
N HIS A 32 5.44 4.70 5.31
CA HIS A 32 4.36 5.59 4.88
C HIS A 32 3.32 4.78 4.11
N PHE A 33 2.16 4.53 4.70
CA PHE A 33 1.13 3.70 4.06
C PHE A 33 0.36 4.46 2.97
N LEU A 34 0.26 3.84 1.80
CA LEU A 34 -0.46 4.36 0.64
C LEU A 34 -1.97 4.14 0.82
N ILE A 35 -2.74 5.21 0.96
CA ILE A 35 -4.20 5.14 1.16
C ILE A 35 -5.02 5.68 -0.02
N ASP A 36 -4.34 6.21 -1.03
CA ASP A 36 -4.96 6.85 -2.18
C ASP A 36 -5.08 5.86 -3.34
N ALA A 37 -6.31 5.42 -3.62
CA ALA A 37 -6.60 4.48 -4.69
C ALA A 37 -6.23 5.02 -6.08
N GLN A 38 -6.35 6.34 -6.33
CA GLN A 38 -5.94 6.93 -7.61
C GLN A 38 -4.43 6.79 -7.80
N LYS A 39 -3.65 6.98 -6.73
CA LYS A 39 -2.20 6.80 -6.75
C LYS A 39 -1.79 5.35 -6.99
N VAL A 40 -2.47 4.40 -6.37
CA VAL A 40 -2.25 2.96 -6.62
C VAL A 40 -2.44 2.64 -8.11
N GLN A 41 -3.58 3.06 -8.68
CA GLN A 41 -3.85 2.81 -10.09
C GLN A 41 -2.87 3.55 -11.03
N GLN A 42 -2.40 4.74 -10.65
CA GLN A 42 -1.34 5.44 -11.38
C GLN A 42 -0.04 4.62 -11.39
N ILE A 43 0.42 4.14 -10.23
CA ILE A 43 1.64 3.32 -10.10
C ILE A 43 1.55 2.10 -11.01
N ILE A 44 0.45 1.35 -10.95
CA ILE A 44 0.27 0.13 -11.74
C ILE A 44 0.26 0.42 -13.23
N ARG A 45 -0.43 1.49 -13.67
CA ARG A 45 -0.43 1.89 -15.09
C ARG A 45 0.96 2.28 -15.57
N PHE A 46 1.71 3.04 -14.78
CA PHE A 46 3.06 3.47 -15.15
C PHE A 46 4.05 2.32 -15.20
N ALA A 47 3.88 1.32 -14.35
CA ALA A 47 4.77 0.16 -14.30
C ALA A 47 4.68 -0.71 -15.58
N ASN A 48 3.56 -0.63 -16.32
CA ASN A 48 3.40 -1.17 -17.68
C ASN A 48 4.00 -2.57 -17.88
N PHE A 49 3.58 -3.52 -17.03
CA PHE A 49 4.15 -4.87 -17.02
C PHE A 49 3.78 -5.67 -18.29
N PRO A 50 4.71 -6.46 -18.85
CA PRO A 50 4.39 -7.39 -19.94
C PRO A 50 3.46 -8.52 -19.45
N LYS A 51 2.77 -9.17 -20.39
CA LYS A 51 1.92 -10.33 -20.07
C LYS A 51 2.77 -11.44 -19.45
N GLY A 52 2.33 -11.94 -18.29
CA GLY A 52 3.05 -12.98 -17.54
C GLY A 52 4.27 -12.49 -16.76
N ALA A 53 4.38 -11.18 -16.52
CA ALA A 53 5.44 -10.65 -15.67
C ALA A 53 5.38 -11.20 -14.24
N LEU A 54 6.56 -11.38 -13.66
CA LEU A 54 6.79 -11.57 -12.23
C LEU A 54 7.32 -10.27 -11.63
N VAL A 55 6.63 -9.75 -10.61
CA VAL A 55 6.97 -8.47 -9.97
C VAL A 55 7.52 -8.71 -8.57
N LEU A 56 8.65 -8.09 -8.26
CA LEU A 56 9.17 -7.99 -6.90
C LEU A 56 8.72 -6.67 -6.26
N GLU A 57 7.96 -6.75 -5.17
CA GLU A 57 7.59 -5.60 -4.34
C GLU A 57 8.45 -5.55 -3.09
N ILE A 58 9.13 -4.42 -2.87
CA ILE A 58 9.97 -4.18 -1.69
C ILE A 58 9.22 -3.24 -0.75
N GLY A 59 8.95 -3.70 0.48
CA GLY A 59 8.19 -2.96 1.49
C GLY A 59 6.70 -2.96 1.19
N SER A 60 6.09 -4.14 1.10
CA SER A 60 4.65 -4.29 0.84
C SER A 60 3.76 -3.66 1.92
N GLY A 61 4.29 -3.47 3.12
CA GLY A 61 3.58 -2.88 4.25
C GLY A 61 2.27 -3.61 4.52
N LEU A 62 1.15 -2.91 4.37
CA LEU A 62 -0.19 -3.48 4.58
C LEU A 62 -0.75 -4.24 3.37
N GLY A 63 0.06 -4.42 2.32
CA GLY A 63 -0.32 -5.15 1.10
C GLY A 63 -1.26 -4.39 0.17
N ILE A 64 -1.38 -3.05 0.30
CA ILE A 64 -2.34 -2.25 -0.47
C ILE A 64 -2.01 -2.27 -1.96
N LEU A 65 -0.73 -2.08 -2.31
CA LEU A 65 -0.27 -2.16 -3.69
C LEU A 65 -0.17 -3.64 -4.12
N THR A 66 0.33 -4.52 -3.25
CA THR A 66 0.41 -5.97 -3.48
C THR A 66 -0.89 -6.56 -3.97
N LYS A 67 -2.01 -6.25 -3.31
CA LYS A 67 -3.33 -6.77 -3.66
C LYS A 67 -3.74 -6.38 -5.09
N GLU A 68 -3.50 -5.12 -5.45
CA GLU A 68 -3.86 -4.61 -6.77
C GLU A 68 -2.92 -5.15 -7.87
N LEU A 69 -1.63 -5.32 -7.57
CA LEU A 69 -0.68 -5.99 -8.47
C LEU A 69 -1.03 -7.46 -8.68
N ALA A 70 -1.30 -8.21 -7.62
CA ALA A 70 -1.63 -9.64 -7.66
C ALA A 70 -2.89 -9.95 -8.47
N SER A 71 -3.77 -8.97 -8.68
CA SER A 71 -4.93 -9.11 -9.57
C SER A 71 -4.58 -9.12 -11.07
N LYS A 72 -3.33 -8.77 -11.43
CA LYS A 72 -2.88 -8.56 -12.82
C LYS A 72 -1.66 -9.39 -13.19
N VAL A 73 -0.75 -9.62 -12.24
CA VAL A 73 0.55 -10.26 -12.44
C VAL A 73 0.94 -11.12 -11.25
N GLU A 74 1.93 -11.98 -11.40
CA GLU A 74 2.51 -12.71 -10.27
C GLU A 74 3.38 -11.75 -9.44
N VAL A 75 3.31 -11.84 -8.11
CA VAL A 75 3.99 -10.90 -7.21
C VAL A 75 4.72 -11.66 -6.11
N ILE A 76 5.99 -11.33 -5.93
CA ILE A 76 6.77 -11.67 -4.74
C ILE A 76 6.88 -10.40 -3.91
N ALA A 77 6.30 -10.41 -2.70
CA ALA A 77 6.38 -9.30 -1.77
C ALA A 77 7.42 -9.59 -0.69
N VAL A 78 8.25 -8.59 -0.38
CA VAL A 78 9.25 -8.65 0.69
C VAL A 78 8.95 -7.55 1.70
N GLU A 79 8.74 -7.92 2.96
CA GLU A 79 8.52 -6.99 4.07
C GLU A 79 9.50 -7.29 5.20
N THR A 80 10.11 -6.24 5.74
CA THR A 80 11.10 -6.33 6.82
C THR A 80 10.47 -6.18 8.21
N ASP A 81 9.29 -5.56 8.28
CA ASP A 81 8.53 -5.47 9.51
C ASP A 81 7.78 -6.78 9.76
N HIS A 82 8.31 -7.59 10.69
CA HIS A 82 7.70 -8.86 11.11
C HIS A 82 6.26 -8.73 11.64
N GLN A 83 5.80 -7.54 12.03
CA GLN A 83 4.39 -7.34 12.42
C GLN A 83 3.46 -7.29 11.21
N LEU A 84 3.98 -6.99 10.02
CA LEU A 84 3.25 -6.81 8.77
C LEU A 84 3.45 -7.96 7.77
N ALA A 85 4.49 -8.79 7.98
CA ALA A 85 4.81 -9.95 7.16
C ALA A 85 3.92 -11.17 7.42
#